data_AF-A0A3M6FFX5-F1
#
_entry.id   AF-A0A3M6FFX5-F1
#
_cell.length_a   1.000
_cell.length_b   1.000
_cell.length_c   1.000
_cell.angle_alpha   90.00
_cell.angle_beta   90.00
_cell.angle_gamma   90.00
#
_symmetry.space_group_name_H-M   'P 1'
#
loop_
_entity.id
_entity.type
_entity.pdbx_description
1 polymer ?
#
loop_
_entity_poly.entity_id
_entity_poly.type
_entity_poly.pdbx_seq_one_letter_code
_entity_poly.pdbx_strand_id
1 'polypeptide(L)'
;MGNAVQQRGVAGEANLPGKGPIRIKDRVLQNSTRAQYDYDRDWFNHYAMADEQAARRVADNVPVLVSRGFSVLERAEIDHWVKYRSMDPNVSWRARKAMSASATHHQKSILVDYELPNAVGFVMGHNMLDEYWDTDSHSALNRTQATAPNPDRGPRGALPRQDISCKISGPVLEHLHCNFAWAWRRETGEDLFQSRQSIEATV
;
A
#
# COMPACT_ATOMS: atom_id res chain seq x y z
N MET A 1 -1.74 16.58 4.92
CA MET A 1 -2.42 16.04 3.72
C MET A 1 -1.94 14.63 3.44
N GLY A 2 -2.81 13.74 2.94
CA GLY A 2 -2.49 12.34 2.73
C GLY A 2 -2.17 12.01 1.28
N ASN A 3 -0.91 11.75 0.97
CA ASN A 3 -0.48 11.15 -0.29
C ASN A 3 -0.17 9.68 -0.01
N ALA A 4 -0.72 8.77 -0.82
CA ALA A 4 -0.50 7.34 -0.66
C ALA A 4 0.11 6.73 -1.92
N VAL A 5 1.16 5.93 -1.73
CA VAL A 5 1.67 5.00 -2.75
C VAL A 5 1.32 3.60 -2.28
N GLN A 6 0.40 2.95 -2.99
CA GLN A 6 -0.03 1.60 -2.63
C GLN A 6 0.12 0.65 -3.81
N GLN A 7 0.35 -0.63 -3.50
CA GLN A 7 0.70 -1.61 -4.50
C GLN A 7 -0.43 -2.61 -4.74
N ARG A 8 -0.56 -3.02 -6.01
CA ARG A 8 -1.40 -4.13 -6.45
C ARG A 8 -0.55 -5.39 -6.65
N GLY A 9 -0.93 -6.47 -5.98
CA GLY A 9 -0.49 -7.84 -6.28
C GLY A 9 -1.66 -8.69 -6.78
N VAL A 10 -1.39 -9.74 -7.55
CA VAL A 10 -2.40 -10.73 -8.01
C VAL A 10 -2.34 -12.03 -7.19
N ALA A 11 -1.33 -12.17 -6.32
CA ALA A 11 -1.12 -13.34 -5.48
C ALA A 11 -1.66 -13.10 -4.06
N GLY A 12 -2.56 -13.98 -3.61
CA GLY A 12 -3.03 -14.04 -2.22
C GLY A 12 -4.28 -13.21 -1.94
N GLU A 13 -4.11 -11.92 -1.67
CA GLU A 13 -5.14 -11.01 -1.12
C GLU A 13 -5.36 -9.79 -2.04
N ALA A 14 -6.62 -9.35 -2.16
CA ALA A 14 -6.97 -8.14 -2.89
C ALA A 14 -6.65 -6.88 -2.05
N ASN A 15 -5.47 -6.29 -2.26
CA ASN A 15 -5.04 -5.10 -1.50
C ASN A 15 -5.70 -3.78 -1.92
N LEU A 16 -6.40 -3.77 -3.07
CA LEU A 16 -7.06 -2.60 -3.66
C LEU A 16 -8.42 -3.00 -4.26
N PRO A 17 -9.34 -3.55 -3.45
CA PRO A 17 -10.57 -4.15 -3.95
C PRO A 17 -11.44 -3.09 -4.60
N GLY A 18 -11.78 -3.27 -5.87
CA GLY A 18 -12.59 -2.30 -6.60
C GLY A 18 -11.77 -1.35 -7.48
N LYS A 19 -10.45 -1.34 -7.37
CA LYS A 19 -9.62 -0.48 -8.20
C LYS A 19 -9.51 -1.01 -9.64
N GLY A 20 -9.77 -0.19 -10.65
CA GLY A 20 -9.51 -0.47 -12.07
C GLY A 20 -10.59 -1.30 -12.80
N PRO A 21 -10.47 -1.50 -14.12
CA PRO A 21 -11.55 -2.07 -14.93
C PRO A 21 -11.63 -3.60 -14.86
N ILE A 22 -10.52 -4.30 -14.59
CA ILE A 22 -10.44 -5.77 -14.58
C ILE A 22 -10.75 -6.30 -13.18
N ARG A 23 -11.64 -7.29 -13.09
CA ARG A 23 -12.23 -7.78 -11.81
C ARG A 23 -11.73 -9.16 -11.38
N ILE A 24 -10.56 -9.58 -11.82
CA ILE A 24 -10.02 -10.90 -11.49
C ILE A 24 -9.54 -10.88 -10.03
N LYS A 25 -10.14 -11.75 -9.20
CA LYS A 25 -9.81 -11.89 -7.77
C LYS A 25 -9.92 -10.58 -6.96
N ASP A 26 -10.73 -9.64 -7.43
CA ASP A 26 -10.81 -8.26 -6.92
C ASP A 26 -11.40 -8.13 -5.49
N ARG A 27 -11.92 -9.23 -4.93
CA ARG A 27 -12.43 -9.31 -3.54
C ARG A 27 -11.92 -10.54 -2.80
N VAL A 28 -10.84 -11.16 -3.29
CA VAL A 28 -10.30 -12.35 -2.64
C VAL A 28 -9.81 -11.98 -1.26
N LEU A 29 -10.28 -12.75 -0.27
CA LEU A 29 -10.07 -12.54 1.16
C LEU A 29 -10.68 -11.24 1.71
N GLN A 30 -11.56 -10.57 0.98
CA GLN A 30 -12.23 -9.34 1.40
C GLN A 30 -13.68 -9.61 1.82
N ASN A 31 -14.10 -9.07 2.97
CA ASN A 31 -15.43 -9.24 3.56
C ASN A 31 -16.25 -7.95 3.56
N SER A 32 -15.81 -6.93 2.82
CA SER A 32 -16.56 -5.71 2.61
C SER A 32 -17.94 -6.02 2.05
N THR A 33 -18.96 -5.33 2.52
CA THR A 33 -20.32 -5.42 1.96
C THR A 33 -20.35 -4.97 0.51
N ARG A 34 -21.42 -5.29 -0.23
CA ARG A 34 -21.56 -4.80 -1.61
C ARG A 34 -21.54 -3.26 -1.68
N ALA A 35 -22.22 -2.60 -0.75
CA ALA A 35 -22.27 -1.15 -0.67
C ALA A 35 -20.89 -0.54 -0.39
N GLN A 36 -20.11 -1.10 0.55
CA GLN A 36 -18.73 -0.68 0.78
C GLN A 36 -17.87 -0.85 -0.48
N TYR A 37 -17.95 -2.02 -1.13
CA TYR A 37 -17.18 -2.27 -2.35
C TYR A 37 -17.56 -1.32 -3.49
N ASP A 38 -18.84 -0.97 -3.65
CA ASP A 38 -19.28 -0.01 -4.67
C ASP A 38 -18.83 1.43 -4.32
N TYR A 39 -18.81 1.78 -3.02
CA TYR A 39 -18.22 3.04 -2.55
C TYR A 39 -16.70 3.10 -2.81
N ASP A 40 -15.96 2.04 -2.47
CA ASP A 40 -14.50 1.97 -2.68
C ASP A 40 -14.16 2.12 -4.18
N ARG A 41 -14.98 1.52 -5.05
CA ARG A 41 -14.86 1.69 -6.50
C ARG A 41 -15.03 3.15 -6.92
N ASP A 42 -16.07 3.81 -6.42
CA ASP A 42 -16.31 5.21 -6.72
C ASP A 42 -15.15 6.07 -6.21
N TRP A 43 -14.69 5.82 -4.99
CA TRP A 43 -13.53 6.48 -4.42
C TRP A 43 -12.28 6.28 -5.29
N PHE A 44 -11.96 5.05 -5.71
CA PHE A 44 -10.82 4.80 -6.59
C PHE A 44 -10.96 5.52 -7.94
N ASN A 45 -12.15 5.60 -8.52
CA ASN A 45 -12.35 6.34 -9.77
C ASN A 45 -12.06 7.84 -9.61
N HIS A 46 -12.32 8.41 -8.43
CA HIS A 46 -12.13 9.84 -8.16
C HIS A 46 -10.71 10.21 -7.72
N TYR A 47 -10.04 9.32 -6.99
CA TYR A 47 -8.78 9.66 -6.29
C TYR A 47 -7.58 8.83 -6.75
N ALA A 48 -7.78 7.71 -7.46
CA ALA A 48 -6.65 6.97 -8.02
C ALA A 48 -6.15 7.63 -9.31
N MET A 49 -4.93 8.15 -9.27
CA MET A 49 -4.30 8.83 -10.40
C MET A 49 -3.16 7.97 -10.96
N ALA A 50 -2.95 8.12 -12.27
CA ALA A 50 -1.66 7.85 -12.88
C ALA A 50 -0.88 9.17 -12.93
N ASP A 51 0.45 9.08 -13.01
CA ASP A 51 1.32 10.13 -13.52
C ASP A 51 1.21 11.55 -12.87
N GLU A 52 1.54 12.57 -13.67
CA GLU A 52 1.71 13.97 -13.30
C GLU A 52 0.40 14.65 -12.84
N GLN A 53 -0.76 14.04 -13.11
CA GLN A 53 -2.04 14.54 -12.59
C GLN A 53 -2.11 14.51 -11.05
N ALA A 54 -1.33 13.63 -10.43
CA ALA A 54 -1.22 13.55 -8.98
C ALA A 54 -0.75 14.88 -8.36
N ALA A 55 0.32 15.48 -8.90
CA ALA A 55 0.91 16.70 -8.34
C ALA A 55 -0.08 17.89 -8.35
N ARG A 56 -0.85 18.06 -9.43
CA ARG A 56 -1.87 19.12 -9.51
C ARG A 56 -2.95 18.96 -8.45
N ARG A 57 -3.46 17.74 -8.26
CA ARG A 57 -4.50 17.47 -7.26
C ARG A 57 -4.02 17.64 -5.83
N VAL A 58 -2.76 17.30 -5.57
CA VAL A 58 -2.12 17.58 -4.28
C VAL A 58 -2.10 19.09 -4.01
N ALA A 59 -1.73 19.92 -5.00
CA ALA A 59 -1.74 21.38 -4.87
C ALA A 59 -3.16 21.94 -4.64
N ASP A 60 -4.19 21.29 -5.20
CA ASP A 60 -5.61 21.63 -5.00
C ASP A 60 -6.21 21.06 -3.71
N ASN A 61 -5.40 20.51 -2.80
CA ASN A 61 -5.83 19.92 -1.53
C ASN A 61 -6.78 18.72 -1.67
N VAL A 62 -6.70 18.00 -2.79
CA VAL A 62 -7.48 16.80 -3.08
C VAL A 62 -6.66 15.56 -2.75
N PRO A 63 -7.19 14.58 -1.98
CA PRO A 63 -6.49 13.32 -1.72
C PRO A 63 -6.09 12.60 -3.01
N VAL A 64 -4.91 11.98 -3.02
CA VAL A 64 -4.43 11.22 -4.19
C VAL A 64 -3.93 9.85 -3.78
N LEU A 65 -4.35 8.84 -4.55
CA LEU A 65 -3.77 7.51 -4.53
C LEU A 65 -3.00 7.24 -5.82
N VAL A 66 -1.69 7.02 -5.69
CA VAL A 66 -0.86 6.55 -6.81
C VAL A 66 -0.54 5.08 -6.59
N SER A 67 -0.61 4.28 -7.65
CA SER A 67 -0.15 2.89 -7.57
C SER A 67 1.06 2.63 -8.42
N ARG A 68 1.92 1.75 -7.88
CA ARG A 68 3.11 1.27 -8.55
C ARG A 68 3.04 -0.22 -8.88
N GLY A 69 3.71 -0.57 -9.96
CA GLY A 69 3.94 -1.95 -10.39
C GLY A 69 5.40 -2.16 -10.80
N PHE A 70 5.68 -3.35 -11.32
CA PHE A 70 6.98 -3.67 -11.91
C PHE A 70 6.85 -3.67 -13.44
N SER A 71 7.68 -2.86 -14.08
CA SER A 71 7.90 -2.83 -15.52
C SER A 71 8.45 -4.16 -16.04
N VAL A 72 8.42 -4.35 -17.36
CA VAL A 72 9.01 -5.54 -18.00
C VAL A 72 10.51 -5.63 -17.72
N LEU A 73 11.21 -4.49 -17.68
CA LEU A 73 12.65 -4.43 -17.38
C LEU A 73 12.94 -4.81 -15.94
N GLU A 74 12.21 -4.27 -14.96
CA GLU A 74 12.37 -4.66 -13.55
C GLU A 74 12.05 -6.15 -13.34
N ARG A 75 11.05 -6.69 -14.03
CA ARG A 75 10.76 -8.14 -13.97
C ARG A 75 11.87 -8.98 -14.57
N ALA A 76 12.47 -8.54 -15.68
CA ALA A 76 13.63 -9.19 -16.27
C ALA A 76 14.85 -9.13 -15.34
N GLU A 77 15.04 -8.02 -14.65
CA GLU A 77 16.06 -7.86 -13.63
C GLU A 77 15.84 -8.82 -12.45
N ILE A 78 14.62 -8.94 -11.94
CA ILE A 78 14.29 -9.94 -10.90
C ILE A 78 14.65 -11.36 -11.38
N ASP A 79 14.28 -11.73 -12.61
CA ASP A 79 14.62 -13.05 -13.17
C ASP A 79 16.15 -13.24 -13.28
N HIS A 80 16.89 -12.20 -13.63
CA HIS A 80 18.35 -12.19 -13.69
C HIS A 80 18.96 -12.46 -12.31
N TRP A 81 18.59 -11.68 -11.29
CA TRP A 81 19.12 -11.84 -9.93
C TRP A 81 18.78 -13.21 -9.34
N VAL A 82 17.54 -13.69 -9.53
CA VAL A 82 17.16 -15.03 -9.08
C VAL A 82 18.01 -16.10 -9.78
N LYS A 83 18.30 -15.97 -11.08
CA LYS A 83 19.10 -16.96 -11.81
C LYS A 83 20.56 -17.00 -11.40
N TYR A 84 21.18 -15.84 -11.20
CA TYR A 84 22.64 -15.74 -11.07
C TYR A 84 23.13 -15.52 -9.63
N ARG A 85 22.24 -15.14 -8.71
CA ARG A 85 22.61 -14.69 -7.36
C ARG A 85 21.74 -15.27 -6.24
N SER A 86 20.76 -16.11 -6.55
CA SER A 86 20.03 -16.81 -5.51
C SER A 86 20.92 -17.84 -4.80
N MET A 87 20.59 -18.13 -3.54
CA MET A 87 21.29 -19.15 -2.76
C MET A 87 21.02 -20.58 -3.26
N ASP A 88 19.91 -20.79 -3.97
CA ASP A 88 19.59 -22.06 -4.63
C ASP A 88 20.06 -22.01 -6.11
N PRO A 89 21.22 -22.59 -6.45
CA PRO A 89 21.74 -22.55 -7.81
C PRO A 89 20.90 -23.36 -8.81
N ASN A 90 19.97 -24.20 -8.34
CA ASN A 90 19.17 -25.10 -9.14
C ASN A 90 17.71 -24.64 -9.30
N VAL A 91 17.41 -23.39 -8.95
CA VAL A 91 16.04 -22.87 -9.07
C VAL A 91 15.53 -23.00 -10.51
N SER A 92 14.44 -23.75 -10.67
CA SER A 92 13.92 -24.11 -11.99
C SER A 92 13.48 -22.88 -12.79
N TRP A 93 13.54 -22.95 -14.12
CA TRP A 93 13.04 -21.87 -14.99
C TRP A 93 11.59 -21.47 -14.67
N ARG A 94 10.72 -22.45 -14.39
CA ARG A 94 9.32 -22.19 -14.01
C ARG A 94 9.22 -21.40 -12.71
N ALA A 95 9.98 -21.78 -11.69
CA ALA A 95 10.00 -21.08 -10.41
C ALA A 95 10.50 -19.63 -10.57
N ARG A 96 11.56 -19.41 -11.36
CA ARG A 96 12.06 -18.05 -11.63
C ARG A 96 11.03 -17.15 -12.30
N LYS A 97 10.40 -17.65 -13.36
CA LYS A 97 9.35 -16.90 -14.06
C LYS A 97 8.14 -16.65 -13.16
N ALA A 98 7.76 -17.61 -12.32
CA ALA A 98 6.71 -17.40 -11.33
C ALA A 98 7.07 -16.28 -10.35
N MET A 99 8.26 -16.31 -9.72
CA MET A 99 8.72 -15.27 -8.79
C MET A 99 8.83 -13.88 -9.44
N SER A 100 9.37 -13.81 -10.66
CA SER A 100 9.47 -12.57 -11.43
C SER A 100 8.09 -11.99 -11.78
N ALA A 101 7.13 -12.85 -12.17
CA ALA A 101 5.78 -12.42 -12.51
C ALA A 101 4.93 -12.06 -11.27
N SER A 102 5.17 -12.71 -10.13
CA SER A 102 4.39 -12.51 -8.90
C SER A 102 4.99 -11.47 -7.95
N ALA A 103 6.12 -10.84 -8.28
CA ALA A 103 6.77 -9.84 -7.45
C ALA A 103 5.83 -8.71 -7.02
N THR A 104 5.96 -8.32 -5.75
CA THR A 104 5.14 -7.28 -5.13
C THR A 104 5.95 -6.31 -4.27
N HIS A 105 5.62 -5.02 -4.29
CA HIS A 105 6.04 -4.03 -3.31
C HIS A 105 5.28 -4.16 -1.97
N HIS A 106 5.73 -5.08 -1.13
CA HIS A 106 5.00 -5.47 0.08
C HIS A 106 5.14 -4.54 1.32
N GLN A 107 5.77 -3.36 1.16
CA GLN A 107 5.94 -2.39 2.25
C GLN A 107 4.59 -1.75 2.64
N LYS A 108 4.37 -1.56 3.95
CA LYS A 108 3.24 -0.79 4.47
C LYS A 108 3.77 0.22 5.48
N SER A 109 3.64 1.50 5.14
CA SER A 109 4.09 2.58 6.00
C SER A 109 3.20 3.80 5.87
N ILE A 110 3.07 4.55 6.96
CA ILE A 110 2.38 5.83 7.01
C ILE A 110 3.38 6.87 7.52
N LEU A 111 3.34 8.06 6.93
CA LEU A 111 4.08 9.21 7.42
C LEU A 111 3.11 10.39 7.52
N VAL A 112 3.00 10.97 8.70
CA VAL A 112 2.06 12.05 9.01
C VAL A 112 2.83 13.31 9.38
N ASP A 113 2.41 14.43 8.82
CA ASP A 113 2.88 15.78 9.14
C ASP A 113 4.41 15.90 9.21
N TYR A 114 5.11 15.27 8.24
CA TYR A 114 6.57 15.16 8.25
C TYR A 114 7.32 16.50 8.38
N GLU A 115 6.73 17.58 7.87
CA GLU A 115 7.30 18.93 7.89
C GLU A 115 7.05 19.66 9.23
N LEU A 116 6.34 19.04 10.18
CA LEU A 116 6.02 19.62 11.48
C LEU A 116 6.79 18.93 12.62
N PRO A 117 7.08 19.62 13.74
CA PRO A 117 7.81 19.05 14.87
C PRO A 117 7.15 17.80 15.51
N ASN A 118 5.85 17.64 15.34
CA ASN A 118 5.06 16.52 15.85
C ASN A 118 4.91 15.36 14.84
N ALA A 119 5.75 15.32 13.81
CA ALA A 119 5.76 14.25 12.81
C ALA A 119 5.82 12.85 13.44
N VAL A 120 5.05 11.93 12.85
CA VAL A 120 5.03 10.53 13.27
C VAL A 120 4.98 9.61 12.04
N GLY A 121 5.64 8.48 12.16
CA GLY A 121 5.66 7.43 11.15
C GLY A 121 5.15 6.12 11.72
N PHE A 122 4.71 5.25 10.81
CA PHE A 122 4.35 3.88 11.13
C PHE A 122 4.99 2.94 10.11
N VAL A 123 5.54 1.83 10.59
CA VAL A 123 5.95 0.69 9.76
C VAL A 123 5.16 -0.51 10.25
N MET A 124 4.47 -1.17 9.32
CA MET A 124 3.39 -2.09 9.65
C MET A 124 3.51 -3.40 8.91
N GLY A 125 3.11 -4.51 9.55
CA GLY A 125 2.88 -5.78 8.87
C GLY A 125 1.50 -5.85 8.18
N HIS A 126 0.53 -5.08 8.68
CA HIS A 126 -0.85 -5.11 8.21
C HIS A 126 -1.18 -4.04 7.16
N ASN A 127 -2.13 -4.34 6.26
CA ASN A 127 -2.71 -3.33 5.37
C ASN A 127 -3.78 -2.51 6.11
N MET A 128 -4.26 -1.44 5.45
CA MET A 128 -5.35 -0.59 5.94
C MET A 128 -6.69 -1.08 5.38
N LEU A 129 -7.03 -2.35 5.65
CA LEU A 129 -8.28 -2.99 5.21
C LEU A 129 -9.03 -3.56 6.43
N ASP A 130 -10.35 -3.69 6.30
CA ASP A 130 -11.26 -4.18 7.35
C ASP A 130 -10.80 -5.52 7.96
N GLU A 131 -10.18 -6.39 7.16
CA GLU A 131 -9.73 -7.72 7.58
C GLU A 131 -8.60 -7.70 8.60
N TYR A 132 -7.84 -6.61 8.67
CA TYR A 132 -6.68 -6.50 9.53
C TYR A 132 -6.99 -5.89 10.90
N TRP A 133 -8.23 -5.41 11.12
CA TRP A 133 -8.64 -5.06 12.47
C TRP A 133 -8.84 -6.34 13.27
N ASP A 134 -7.98 -6.55 14.27
CA ASP A 134 -8.22 -7.51 15.34
C ASP A 134 -7.91 -6.95 16.74
N THR A 135 -8.12 -7.77 17.76
CA THR A 135 -7.73 -7.52 19.16
C THR A 135 -7.00 -8.74 19.69
N ASP A 136 -6.30 -8.59 20.83
CA ASP A 136 -5.59 -9.71 21.49
C ASP A 136 -6.49 -10.89 21.88
N SER A 137 -7.81 -10.70 21.91
CA SER A 137 -8.77 -11.79 22.14
C SER A 137 -8.87 -12.76 20.96
N HIS A 138 -8.49 -12.33 19.74
CA HIS A 138 -8.56 -13.12 18.50
C HIS A 138 -9.87 -13.92 18.34
N SER A 139 -10.99 -13.33 18.73
CA SER A 139 -12.28 -14.02 18.75
C SER A 139 -12.74 -14.37 17.33
N ALA A 140 -13.11 -15.63 17.10
CA ALA A 140 -13.73 -16.07 15.85
C ALA A 140 -15.26 -15.84 15.82
N LEU A 141 -15.84 -15.26 16.87
CA LEU A 141 -17.26 -14.93 16.94
C LEU A 141 -17.56 -13.63 16.18
N ASN A 142 -18.82 -13.48 15.73
CA ASN A 142 -19.31 -12.27 15.07
C ASN A 142 -18.50 -11.86 13.83
N ARG A 143 -18.03 -12.83 13.04
CA ARG A 143 -17.22 -12.58 11.83
C ARG A 143 -17.99 -12.78 10.51
N THR A 144 -19.30 -13.06 10.58
CA THR A 144 -20.14 -13.15 9.39
C THR A 144 -20.69 -11.78 9.02
N GLN A 145 -21.05 -11.56 7.75
CA GLN A 145 -21.64 -10.28 7.32
C GLN A 145 -22.88 -9.86 8.14
N ALA A 146 -23.65 -10.83 8.67
CA ALA A 146 -24.84 -10.58 9.47
C ALA A 146 -24.53 -10.21 10.94
N THR A 147 -23.34 -10.53 11.44
CA THR A 147 -22.98 -10.40 12.86
C THR A 147 -21.77 -9.49 13.09
N ALA A 148 -21.01 -9.19 12.04
CA ALA A 148 -19.85 -8.33 12.08
C ALA A 148 -20.22 -6.90 12.51
N PRO A 149 -19.40 -6.27 13.38
CA PRO A 149 -19.60 -4.90 13.78
C PRO A 149 -19.41 -3.94 12.60
N ASN A 150 -19.88 -2.69 12.75
CA ASN A 150 -19.56 -1.63 11.81
C ASN A 150 -18.04 -1.45 11.65
N PRO A 151 -17.55 -0.94 10.51
CA PRO A 151 -16.12 -0.86 10.21
C PRO A 151 -15.30 -0.05 11.21
N ASP A 152 -15.95 0.83 11.98
CA ASP A 152 -15.38 1.69 13.03
C ASP A 152 -15.57 1.11 14.45
N ARG A 153 -16.10 -0.11 14.60
CA ARG A 153 -16.57 -0.64 15.89
C ARG A 153 -15.92 -1.94 16.33
N GLY A 154 -15.06 -2.55 15.52
CA GLY A 154 -14.32 -3.73 15.96
C GLY A 154 -13.88 -4.66 14.83
N PRO A 155 -13.27 -5.80 15.22
CA PRO A 155 -12.81 -6.82 14.29
C PRO A 155 -13.96 -7.38 13.46
N ARG A 156 -13.82 -7.32 12.13
CA ARG A 156 -14.85 -7.78 11.18
C ARG A 156 -14.33 -8.65 10.04
N GLY A 157 -13.03 -8.90 9.98
CA GLY A 157 -12.46 -9.89 9.07
C GLY A 157 -12.99 -11.30 9.38
N ALA A 158 -13.20 -12.12 8.35
CA ALA A 158 -13.74 -13.48 8.47
C ALA A 158 -12.93 -14.40 9.40
N LEU A 159 -11.64 -14.14 9.56
CA LEU A 159 -10.75 -14.87 10.44
C LEU A 159 -10.00 -13.89 11.35
N PRO A 160 -9.69 -14.27 12.60
CA PRO A 160 -8.75 -13.54 13.44
C PRO A 160 -7.40 -13.39 12.74
N ARG A 161 -6.73 -12.26 12.95
CA ARG A 161 -5.39 -11.96 12.41
C ARG A 161 -4.50 -11.44 13.52
N GLN A 162 -3.34 -12.06 13.67
CA GLN A 162 -2.27 -11.56 14.53
C GLN A 162 -1.24 -10.85 13.66
N ASP A 163 -0.92 -9.61 14.00
CA ASP A 163 0.07 -8.81 13.30
C ASP A 163 0.73 -7.82 14.27
N ILE A 164 1.86 -7.23 13.88
CA ILE A 164 2.62 -6.27 14.68
C ILE A 164 2.93 -5.05 13.83
N SER A 165 2.92 -3.88 14.48
CA SER A 165 3.29 -2.60 13.86
C SER A 165 4.01 -1.73 14.87
N CYS A 166 4.81 -0.79 14.38
CA CYS A 166 5.50 0.17 15.23
C CYS A 166 5.15 1.60 14.82
N LYS A 167 4.95 2.45 15.84
CA LYS A 167 4.97 3.90 15.71
C LYS A 167 6.42 4.36 15.91
N ILE A 168 6.91 5.19 15.01
CA ILE A 168 8.26 5.75 15.05
C ILE A 168 8.20 7.28 15.03
N SER A 169 9.22 7.91 15.61
CA SER A 169 9.38 9.36 15.72
C SER A 169 10.86 9.74 15.77
N GLY A 170 11.16 11.01 15.47
CA GLY A 170 12.54 11.52 15.47
C GLY A 170 13.26 11.30 14.13
N PRO A 171 14.60 11.39 14.10
CA PRO A 171 15.37 11.46 12.85
C PRO A 171 15.15 10.27 11.89
N VAL A 172 14.77 9.09 12.40
CA VAL A 172 14.47 7.91 11.57
C VAL A 172 13.33 8.15 10.57
N LEU A 173 12.46 9.15 10.81
CA LEU A 173 11.41 9.54 9.88
C LEU A 173 11.96 10.01 8.53
N GLU A 174 13.20 10.52 8.48
CA GLU A 174 13.87 10.89 7.23
C GLU A 174 14.01 9.68 6.31
N HIS A 175 14.40 8.51 6.82
CA HIS A 175 14.49 7.31 6.00
C HIS A 175 13.14 6.84 5.49
N LEU A 176 12.08 6.99 6.31
CA LEU A 176 10.73 6.67 5.88
C LEU A 176 10.26 7.63 4.78
N HIS A 177 10.58 8.92 4.92
CA HIS A 177 10.32 9.93 3.91
C HIS A 177 11.08 9.62 2.62
N CYS A 178 12.39 9.36 2.66
CA CYS A 178 13.20 9.06 1.49
C CYS A 178 12.64 7.86 0.71
N ASN A 179 12.27 6.78 1.41
CA ASN A 179 11.64 5.61 0.80
C ASN A 179 10.34 5.97 0.07
N PHE A 180 9.50 6.82 0.66
CA PHE A 180 8.27 7.30 0.03
C PHE A 180 8.56 8.25 -1.15
N ALA A 181 9.44 9.23 -0.97
CA ALA A 181 9.72 10.27 -1.95
C ALA A 181 10.37 9.74 -3.23
N TRP A 182 11.30 8.79 -3.13
CA TRP A 182 11.84 8.12 -4.32
C TRP A 182 10.76 7.35 -5.08
N ALA A 183 9.89 6.63 -4.36
CA ALA A 183 8.78 5.94 -4.98
C ALA A 183 7.81 6.92 -5.64
N TRP A 184 7.45 8.00 -4.94
CA TRP A 184 6.55 9.04 -5.44
C TRP A 184 7.09 9.69 -6.70
N ARG A 185 8.35 10.13 -6.70
CA ARG A 185 9.01 10.73 -7.85
C ARG A 185 9.03 9.79 -9.05
N ARG A 186 9.28 8.50 -8.83
CA ARG A 186 9.28 7.51 -9.91
C ARG A 186 7.91 7.37 -10.57
N GLU A 187 6.83 7.39 -9.79
CA GLU A 187 5.48 7.16 -10.32
C GLU A 187 4.77 8.43 -10.81
N THR A 188 5.17 9.61 -10.33
CA THR A 188 4.48 10.89 -10.61
C THR A 188 5.35 11.95 -11.27
N GLY A 189 6.68 11.79 -11.26
CA GLY A 189 7.64 12.81 -11.69
C GLY A 189 7.93 13.90 -10.65
N GLU A 190 7.13 14.02 -9.58
CA GLU A 190 7.26 15.09 -8.58
C GLU A 190 8.45 14.84 -7.62
N ASP A 191 9.32 15.84 -7.47
CA ASP A 191 10.45 15.78 -6.55
C ASP A 191 10.09 16.35 -5.17
N LEU A 192 9.61 15.46 -4.28
CA LEU A 192 9.26 15.85 -2.92
C LEU A 192 10.45 16.35 -2.10
N PHE A 193 11.69 15.93 -2.42
CA PHE A 193 12.88 16.43 -1.71
C PHE A 193 13.08 17.92 -1.95
N GLN A 194 12.93 18.35 -3.20
CA GLN A 194 13.05 19.76 -3.57
C GLN A 194 11.94 20.60 -2.92
N SER A 195 10.68 20.12 -2.98
CA SER A 195 9.52 20.84 -2.43
C SER A 195 9.61 21.04 -0.90
N ARG A 196 10.29 20.14 -0.19
CA ARG A 196 10.38 20.16 1.28
C ARG A 196 11.60 20.91 1.80
N GLN A 197 12.72 20.86 1.07
CA GLN A 197 13.88 21.71 1.37
C GLN A 197 13.56 23.20 1.24
N SER A 198 12.67 23.59 0.32
CA SER A 198 12.21 24.99 0.22
C SER A 198 11.44 25.47 1.44
N ILE A 199 10.86 24.57 2.24
CA ILE A 199 10.12 24.92 3.46
C ILE A 199 11.10 25.19 4.60
N GLU A 200 12.14 24.38 4.77
CA GLU A 200 13.20 24.60 5.77
C GLU A 200 13.99 25.89 5.52
N ALA A 201 14.19 26.29 4.26
CA ALA A 201 14.92 27.52 3.92
C ALA A 201 14.10 28.82 4.09
N THR A 202 12.80 28.72 4.36
CA THR A 202 11.87 29.86 4.48
C THR A 202 11.44 30.13 5.93
N VAL A 203 11.91 29.31 6.89
CA VAL A 203 11.73 29.50 8.35
C VAL A 203 13.02 30.03 8.96
#